data_AF-R7VBX7-F1
#
_entry.id   AF-R7VBX7-F1
#
_cell.length_a   1.000
_cell.length_b   1.000
_cell.length_c   1.000
_cell.angle_alpha   90.00
_cell.angle_beta   90.00
_cell.angle_gamma   90.00
#
_symmetry.space_group_name_H-M   'P 1'
#
loop_
_entity.id
_entity.type
_entity.pdbx_description
1 polymer ?
#
loop_
_entity_poly.entity_id
_entity_poly.type
_entity_poly.pdbx_seq_one_letter_code
_entity_poly.pdbx_strand_id
1 'polypeptide(L)'
;PITDDSQVLQRLCAKLELLLRSGLKPKVGILGRKKDYWDYYCDCLSSNKSLNDGIKFVKSLNELKTSLGRGRAFIRFALVHQRLADTIQQCTLNSKVTRSTFHTFHWWNLKFEI
;
A
#
# COMPACT_ATOMS: atom_id res chain seq x y z
N PRO A 1 18.80 13.37 4.86
CA PRO A 1 17.39 12.92 4.96
C PRO A 1 16.53 13.69 3.96
N ILE A 2 15.59 13.04 3.26
CA ILE A 2 14.65 13.71 2.35
C ILE A 2 13.49 14.26 3.20
N THR A 3 13.14 15.53 3.03
CA THR A 3 12.03 16.20 3.75
C THR A 3 10.76 16.27 2.90
N ASP A 4 9.62 16.59 3.52
CA ASP A 4 8.32 16.70 2.82
C ASP A 4 8.29 17.80 1.75
N ASP A 5 9.22 18.76 1.77
CA ASP A 5 9.37 19.82 0.76
C ASP A 5 10.00 19.33 -0.55
N SER A 6 10.50 18.09 -0.57
CA SER A 6 11.07 17.50 -1.77
C SER A 6 10.00 17.24 -2.83
N GLN A 7 10.02 18.02 -3.91
CA GLN A 7 9.14 17.80 -5.06
C GLN A 7 9.32 16.41 -5.68
N VAL A 8 10.53 15.83 -5.62
CA VAL A 8 10.80 14.48 -6.10
C VAL A 8 10.05 13.45 -5.25
N LEU A 9 10.11 13.58 -3.92
CA LEU A 9 9.36 12.72 -2.99
C LEU A 9 7.85 12.82 -3.22
N GLN A 10 7.34 14.04 -3.36
CA GLN A 10 5.93 14.27 -3.62
C GLN A 10 5.47 13.62 -4.94
N ARG A 11 6.25 13.79 -6.02
CA ARG A 11 5.98 13.15 -7.32
C ARG A 11 6.05 11.63 -7.25
N LEU A 12 7.02 11.08 -6.52
CA LEU A 12 7.14 9.64 -6.30
C LEU A 12 5.89 9.08 -5.59
N CYS A 13 5.53 9.66 -4.44
CA CYS A 13 4.36 9.25 -3.67
C CYS A 13 3.06 9.35 -4.49
N ALA A 14 2.90 10.43 -5.27
CA ALA A 14 1.74 10.62 -6.13
C ALA A 14 1.66 9.57 -7.25
N LYS A 15 2.78 9.29 -7.94
CA LYS A 15 2.85 8.25 -8.98
C LYS A 15 2.60 6.86 -8.40
N LEU A 16 3.17 6.54 -7.24
CA LEU A 16 2.94 5.26 -6.58
C LEU A 16 1.48 5.08 -6.16
N GLU A 17 0.85 6.10 -5.57
CA GLU A 17 -0.58 6.07 -5.26
C GLU A 17 -1.42 5.86 -6.51
N LEU A 18 -1.09 6.52 -7.62
CA LEU A 18 -1.79 6.35 -8.89
C LEU A 18 -1.70 4.90 -9.38
N LEU A 19 -0.50 4.31 -9.40
CA LEU A 19 -0.27 2.91 -9.81
C LEU A 19 -1.00 1.90 -8.91
N LEU A 20 -1.00 2.16 -7.60
CA LEU A 20 -1.69 1.31 -6.63
C LEU A 20 -3.21 1.42 -6.76
N ARG A 21 -3.76 2.55 -7.18
CA ARG A 21 -5.21 2.74 -7.32
C ARG A 21 -5.74 2.33 -8.69
N SER A 22 -4.96 2.49 -9.75
CA SER A 22 -5.41 2.24 -11.13
C SER A 22 -5.84 0.81 -11.39
N GLY A 23 -5.27 -0.15 -10.66
CA GLY A 23 -5.61 -1.56 -10.83
C GLY A 23 -6.57 -2.14 -9.81
N LEU A 24 -7.03 -1.38 -8.82
CA LEU A 24 -7.88 -1.93 -7.75
C LEU A 24 -9.23 -2.36 -8.31
N LYS A 25 -9.64 -3.57 -7.96
CA LYS A 25 -11.04 -3.99 -8.12
C LYS A 25 -11.90 -3.22 -7.12
N PRO A 26 -13.07 -2.69 -7.53
CA PRO A 26 -14.02 -2.11 -6.59
C PRO A 26 -14.41 -3.15 -5.55
N LYS A 27 -14.08 -2.89 -4.28
CA LYS A 27 -14.42 -3.77 -3.17
C LYS A 27 -14.97 -2.95 -2.01
N VAL A 28 -15.99 -3.51 -1.36
CA VAL A 28 -16.57 -2.99 -0.12
C VAL A 28 -16.36 -4.02 0.97
N GLY A 29 -15.97 -3.56 2.16
CA GLY A 29 -15.92 -4.39 3.35
C GLY A 29 -17.32 -4.69 3.90
N ILE A 30 -17.37 -5.57 4.91
CA ILE A 30 -18.62 -6.03 5.53
C ILE A 30 -19.47 -4.87 6.08
N LEU A 31 -18.82 -3.80 6.56
CA LEU A 31 -19.46 -2.59 7.08
C LEU A 31 -19.68 -1.51 6.00
N GLY A 32 -19.69 -1.87 4.71
CA GLY A 32 -19.92 -0.94 3.61
C GLY A 32 -18.77 0.05 3.32
N ARG A 33 -17.66 -0.02 4.06
CA ARG A 33 -16.47 0.80 3.79
C ARG A 33 -15.79 0.37 2.50
N LYS A 34 -15.57 1.30 1.56
CA LYS A 34 -14.76 1.05 0.36
C LYS A 34 -13.33 0.67 0.75
N LYS A 35 -12.84 -0.43 0.20
CA LYS A 35 -11.44 -0.84 0.33
C LYS A 35 -10.56 -0.03 -0.62
N ASP A 36 -9.35 0.27 -0.17
CA ASP A 36 -8.31 0.96 -0.93
C ASP A 36 -6.97 0.21 -0.80
N TYR A 37 -5.89 0.72 -1.39
CA TYR A 37 -4.57 0.06 -1.37
C TYR A 37 -3.98 -0.10 0.06
N TRP A 38 -4.47 0.64 1.05
CA TRP A 38 -4.14 0.36 2.46
C TRP A 38 -4.68 -1.00 2.93
N ASP A 39 -5.91 -1.34 2.55
CA ASP A 39 -6.50 -2.63 2.90
C ASP A 39 -5.74 -3.77 2.22
N TYR A 40 -5.20 -3.51 1.02
CA TYR A 40 -4.27 -4.42 0.35
C TYR A 40 -3.01 -4.69 1.16
N TYR A 41 -2.34 -3.65 1.67
CA TYR A 41 -1.15 -3.81 2.52
C TYR A 41 -1.48 -4.58 3.81
N CYS A 42 -2.62 -4.27 4.44
CA CYS A 42 -3.08 -5.01 5.61
C CYS A 42 -3.27 -6.51 5.29
N ASP A 43 -3.97 -6.83 4.20
CA ASP A 43 -4.28 -8.20 3.81
C ASP A 43 -2.97 -8.96 3.45
N CYS A 44 -2.00 -8.30 2.81
CA CYS A 44 -0.72 -8.91 2.43
C CYS A 44 0.25 -9.13 3.59
N LEU A 45 0.35 -8.18 4.52
CA LEU A 45 1.43 -8.12 5.51
C LEU A 45 1.00 -8.55 6.92
N SER A 46 -0.29 -8.75 7.16
CA SER A 46 -0.83 -9.11 8.48
C SER A 46 -0.15 -10.31 9.14
N SER A 47 0.22 -11.33 8.36
CA SER A 47 0.89 -12.54 8.84
C SER A 47 2.41 -12.45 8.91
N ASN A 48 3.02 -11.42 8.29
CA ASN A 48 4.48 -11.28 8.25
C ASN A 48 4.97 -10.48 9.47
N LYS A 49 5.50 -11.18 10.48
CA LYS A 49 5.97 -10.56 11.73
C LYS A 49 7.05 -9.50 11.53
N SER A 50 7.88 -9.62 10.50
CA SER A 50 8.98 -8.68 10.25
C SER A 50 8.50 -7.37 9.64
N LEU A 51 7.40 -7.38 8.87
CA LEU A 51 6.90 -6.24 8.08
C LEU A 51 5.56 -5.67 8.61
N ASN A 52 5.06 -6.18 9.74
CA ASN A 52 3.78 -5.74 10.32
C ASN A 52 3.88 -4.55 11.28
N ASP A 53 5.09 -4.11 11.60
CA ASP A 53 5.39 -2.92 12.41
C ASP A 53 4.77 -1.65 11.80
N GLY A 54 4.95 -1.44 10.49
CA GLY A 54 4.31 -0.31 9.80
C GLY A 54 2.79 -0.38 9.81
N ILE A 55 2.21 -1.59 9.77
CA ILE A 55 0.76 -1.77 9.88
C ILE A 55 0.26 -1.36 11.27
N LYS A 56 0.98 -1.77 12.33
CA LYS A 56 0.66 -1.42 13.71
C LYS A 56 0.79 0.08 13.95
N PHE A 57 1.88 0.68 13.47
CA PHE A 57 2.12 2.12 13.55
C PHE A 57 0.96 2.91 12.94
N VAL A 58 0.61 2.67 11.68
CA VAL A 58 -0.49 3.40 11.02
C VAL A 58 -1.84 3.15 11.69
N LYS A 59 -2.09 1.97 12.25
CA LYS A 59 -3.31 1.69 13.02
C LYS A 59 -3.39 2.46 14.33
N SER A 60 -2.26 2.82 14.95
CA SER A 60 -2.22 3.66 16.16
C SER A 60 -2.49 5.15 15.90
N LEU A 61 -2.40 5.60 14.65
CA LEU A 61 -2.70 6.98 14.24
C LEU A 61 -4.22 7.21 14.19
N ASN A 62 -4.80 7.52 15.34
CA ASN A 62 -6.24 7.64 15.54
C ASN A 62 -6.88 8.78 14.73
N GLU A 63 -6.10 9.79 14.34
CA GLU A 63 -6.50 10.89 13.47
C GLU A 63 -6.80 10.44 12.03
N LEU A 64 -6.21 9.33 11.58
CA LEU A 64 -6.42 8.80 10.23
C LEU A 64 -7.70 7.96 10.14
N LYS A 65 -8.77 8.59 9.66
CA LYS A 65 -10.10 7.96 9.55
C LYS A 65 -10.36 7.19 8.26
N THR A 66 -9.63 7.51 7.18
CA THR A 66 -9.87 6.92 5.85
C THR A 66 -8.83 5.88 5.47
N SER A 67 -9.22 4.90 4.63
CA SER A 67 -8.28 3.92 4.09
C SER A 67 -7.17 4.59 3.28
N LEU A 68 -7.55 5.56 2.44
CA LEU A 68 -6.61 6.37 1.65
C LEU A 68 -5.59 7.13 2.53
N GLY A 69 -6.04 7.80 3.59
CA GLY A 69 -5.15 8.52 4.50
C GLY A 69 -4.14 7.60 5.18
N ARG A 70 -4.60 6.41 5.61
CA ARG A 70 -3.73 5.37 6.17
C ARG A 70 -2.73 4.84 5.15
N GLY A 71 -3.15 4.64 3.89
CA GLY A 71 -2.27 4.21 2.81
C GLY A 71 -1.12 5.19 2.57
N ARG A 72 -1.44 6.50 2.53
CA ARG A 72 -0.43 7.56 2.40
C ARG A 72 0.54 7.61 3.57
N ALA A 73 0.04 7.44 4.80
CA ALA A 73 0.88 7.36 5.99
C ALA A 73 1.81 6.13 5.96
N PHE A 74 1.31 4.99 5.48
CA PHE A 74 2.10 3.78 5.35
C PHE A 74 3.24 3.90 4.33
N ILE A 75 2.99 4.52 3.16
CA ILE A 75 4.04 4.79 2.16
C ILE A 75 5.15 5.65 2.78
N ARG A 76 4.79 6.72 3.51
CA ARG A 76 5.76 7.57 4.21
C ARG A 76 6.54 6.80 5.27
N PHE A 77 5.86 6.00 6.08
CA PHE A 77 6.50 5.13 7.06
C PHE A 77 7.54 4.23 6.41
N ALA A 78 7.17 3.54 5.32
CA ALA A 78 8.06 2.63 4.62
C ALA A 78 9.27 3.34 3.99
N LEU A 79 9.11 4.56 3.50
CA LEU A 79 10.20 5.37 2.97
C LEU A 79 11.18 5.82 4.07
N VAL A 80 10.66 6.32 5.20
CA VAL A 80 11.48 6.74 6.35
C VAL A 80 12.34 5.58 6.88
N HIS A 81 11.78 4.37 6.89
CA HIS A 81 12.47 3.17 7.38
C HIS A 81 13.25 2.42 6.29
N GLN A 82 13.28 2.92 5.04
CA GLN A 82 13.97 2.29 3.90
C GLN A 82 13.44 0.89 3.54
N ARG A 83 12.15 0.63 3.74
CA ARG A 83 11.50 -0.69 3.55
C ARG A 83 10.50 -0.74 2.41
N LEU A 84 10.35 0.35 1.64
CA LEU A 84 9.30 0.43 0.62
C LEU A 84 9.42 -0.68 -0.43
N ALA A 85 10.63 -0.96 -0.92
CA ALA A 85 10.88 -2.01 -1.91
C ALA A 85 10.51 -3.40 -1.35
N ASP A 86 11.06 -3.77 -0.19
CA ASP A 86 10.76 -5.06 0.47
C ASP A 86 9.26 -5.24 0.74
N THR A 87 8.60 -4.16 1.15
CA THR A 87 7.17 -4.14 1.42
C THR A 87 6.36 -4.43 0.16
N ILE A 88 6.68 -3.76 -0.95
CA ILE A 88 6.01 -3.98 -2.23
C ILE A 88 6.29 -5.40 -2.74
N GLN A 89 7.55 -5.84 -2.70
CA GLN A 89 7.95 -7.19 -3.12
C GLN A 89 7.21 -8.27 -2.33
N GLN A 90 7.15 -8.15 -1.00
CA GLN A 90 6.42 -9.11 -0.17
C GLN A 90 4.94 -9.16 -0.52
N CYS A 91 4.35 -8.01 -0.86
CA CYS A 91 2.95 -7.93 -1.27
C CYS A 91 2.73 -8.59 -2.65
N THR A 92 3.60 -8.35 -3.63
CA THR A 92 3.49 -8.97 -4.97
C THR A 92 3.70 -10.49 -4.94
N LEU A 93 4.55 -10.99 -4.03
CA LEU A 93 4.73 -12.44 -3.78
C LEU A 93 3.47 -13.10 -3.22
N ASN A 94 2.61 -12.37 -2.50
CA ASN A 94 1.31 -12.88 -2.04
C ASN A 94 0.28 -12.90 -3.19
N SER A 95 0.49 -13.82 -4.13
CA SER A 95 -0.30 -13.93 -5.37
C SER A 95 -1.79 -14.08 -5.14
N LYS A 96 -2.22 -14.77 -4.07
CA LYS A 96 -3.62 -14.94 -3.70
C LYS A 96 -4.27 -13.61 -3.35
N VAL A 97 -3.70 -12.87 -2.38
CA VAL A 97 -4.26 -11.58 -1.95
C VAL A 97 -4.22 -10.59 -3.09
N THR A 98 -3.07 -10.47 -3.74
CA THR A 98 -2.88 -9.49 -4.79
C THR A 98 -3.82 -9.78 -5.98
N ARG A 99 -4.04 -11.04 -6.41
CA ARG A 99 -4.99 -11.39 -7.50
C ARG A 99 -6.43 -11.11 -7.12
N SER A 100 -6.78 -11.34 -5.86
CA SER A 100 -8.09 -10.99 -5.36
C SER A 100 -8.32 -9.47 -5.47
N THR A 101 -7.28 -8.66 -5.23
CA THR A 101 -7.38 -7.21 -5.06
C THR A 101 -7.28 -6.43 -6.36
N PHE A 102 -6.45 -6.86 -7.31
CA PHE A 102 -6.21 -6.14 -8.56
C PHE A 102 -6.84 -6.82 -9.78
N HIS A 103 -7.24 -6.03 -10.78
CA HIS A 103 -7.66 -6.52 -12.10
C HIS A 103 -6.52 -7.28 -12.79
N THR A 104 -6.87 -8.36 -13.50
CA THR A 104 -5.90 -9.30 -14.09
C THR A 104 -4.93 -8.60 -15.04
N PHE A 105 -5.37 -7.63 -15.84
CA PHE A 105 -4.52 -6.93 -16.81
C PHE A 105 -3.42 -6.07 -16.13
N HIS A 106 -3.71 -5.46 -14.99
CA HIS A 106 -2.75 -4.66 -14.22
C HIS A 106 -1.65 -5.51 -13.57
N TRP A 107 -2.01 -6.74 -13.22
CA TRP A 107 -1.10 -7.70 -12.59
C TRP A 107 0.01 -8.20 -13.50
N TRP A 108 -0.29 -8.36 -14.79
CA TRP A 108 0.74 -8.75 -15.75
C TRP A 108 1.79 -7.65 -15.81
N ASN A 109 1.41 -6.38 -15.98
CA ASN A 109 2.36 -5.27 -15.99
C ASN A 109 3.19 -5.16 -14.70
N LEU A 110 2.56 -5.26 -13.52
CA LEU A 110 3.28 -5.24 -12.23
C LEU A 110 4.29 -6.38 -12.03
N LYS A 111 4.15 -7.50 -12.73
CA LYS A 111 5.06 -8.65 -12.62
C LYS A 111 6.21 -8.61 -13.64
N PHE A 112 6.11 -7.79 -14.68
CA PHE A 112 7.12 -7.64 -15.74
C PHE A 112 7.89 -6.32 -15.67
N GLU A 113 7.44 -5.34 -14.88
CA GLU A 113 8.08 -4.02 -14.72
C GLU A 113 8.87 -3.84 -13.40
N ILE A 114 8.88 -4.85 -12.52
CA ILE A 114 9.62 -4.86 -11.24
C ILE A 114 10.61 -6.03 -11.20
#